data_AF-A0A1C7GX09-F1
#
_entry.id   AF-A0A1C7GX09-F1
#
_cell.length_a   1.000
_cell.length_b   1.000
_cell.length_c   1.000
_cell.angle_alpha   90.00
_cell.angle_beta   90.00
_cell.angle_gamma   90.00
#
_symmetry.space_group_name_H-M   'P 1'
#
loop_
_entity.id
_entity.type
_entity.pdbx_description
1 polymer ?
#
loop_
_entity_poly.entity_id
_entity_poly.type
_entity_poly.pdbx_seq_one_letter_code
_entity_poly.pdbx_strand_id
1 'polypeptide(L)'
;MIDENNTSPIQSDFERIKKRDAKGLEYWTSRELCTALGYSTYQKFNRILNRAIAIANKKGCNTTGHFNPTIKMVKQASGSFRKVENIHLSRIACLMIAENADSKKPQVQMAREYFKQEISTPELIDNSLSSKILLYKTKQGESRIEVIFNSETFWMSQKRMADLFGVETNTINNHLKDIFKSGELNENSVIRKIRTTAHDGKNDDTLFYNLDAVIAVGYRVGSYQAGQFRMWATSILKEMSIKGFVLDDERLKQGKHFGKDYFDDLLERIREIRASERRYYQKITDIYAECSADYDPKAETTLQFFKMVQDMMHWATSHQTAAEIIYSRADAQMPHMGLTTWKNAPDGRVQKSDTIIVQNYLSDKEVSAFNRLSTAFLDLAELRAERQIISTMADWKKQLDDFLTLYEYDKYNEADTISAEQAKEKAYAEYDKFRLIQDNEFLSDFDKELKRWKEKGLFGKD
;
A
#
# COMPACT_ATOMS: atom_id res chain seq x y z
N MET A 1 -34.23 14.67 -45.26
CA MET A 1 -34.33 14.95 -43.81
C MET A 1 -34.70 13.65 -43.13
N ILE A 2 -33.70 12.90 -42.68
CA ILE A 2 -33.86 11.73 -41.84
C ILE A 2 -32.98 12.03 -40.63
N ASP A 3 -33.61 12.15 -39.46
CA ASP A 3 -32.94 12.39 -38.18
C ASP A 3 -32.11 11.16 -37.80
N GLU A 4 -30.81 11.21 -38.08
CA GLU A 4 -29.82 10.31 -37.47
C GLU A 4 -29.22 11.01 -36.25
N ASN A 5 -29.84 10.81 -35.07
CA ASN A 5 -29.17 10.78 -33.76
C ASN A 5 -30.19 10.59 -32.63
N ASN A 6 -30.80 9.40 -32.58
CA ASN A 6 -31.48 8.95 -31.37
C ASN A 6 -30.87 7.63 -30.89
N THR A 7 -29.56 7.64 -30.61
CA THR A 7 -28.95 6.61 -29.77
C THR A 7 -29.28 6.93 -28.33
N SER A 8 -30.21 6.16 -27.74
CA SER A 8 -30.48 6.22 -26.31
C SER A 8 -29.17 6.05 -25.52
N PRO A 9 -28.92 6.84 -24.45
CA PRO A 9 -27.68 6.76 -23.69
C PRO A 9 -27.47 5.33 -23.17
N ILE A 10 -26.27 4.78 -23.35
CA ILE A 10 -25.88 3.47 -22.81
C ILE A 10 -26.05 3.54 -21.29
N GLN A 11 -27.11 2.90 -20.79
CA GLN A 11 -27.46 2.93 -19.38
C GLN A 11 -26.49 2.00 -18.61
N SER A 12 -25.83 2.56 -17.58
CA SER A 12 -24.91 1.81 -16.70
C SER A 12 -25.54 0.51 -16.18
N ASP A 13 -24.78 -0.58 -16.12
CA ASP A 13 -25.26 -1.85 -15.56
C ASP A 13 -25.79 -1.69 -14.13
N PHE A 14 -25.25 -0.74 -13.37
CA PHE A 14 -25.70 -0.40 -12.02
C PHE A 14 -27.04 0.34 -11.99
N GLU A 15 -27.37 1.10 -13.03
CA GLU A 15 -28.68 1.75 -13.17
C GLU A 15 -29.74 0.70 -13.54
N ARG A 16 -29.41 -0.29 -14.37
CA ARG A 16 -30.32 -1.38 -14.77
C ARG A 16 -30.76 -2.26 -13.60
N ILE A 17 -29.90 -2.44 -12.60
CA ILE A 17 -30.19 -3.25 -11.40
C ILE A 17 -30.72 -2.40 -10.23
N LYS A 18 -30.94 -1.09 -10.43
CA LYS A 18 -31.52 -0.19 -9.44
C LYS A 18 -32.99 -0.52 -9.21
N LYS A 19 -33.41 -0.57 -7.95
CA LYS A 19 -34.79 -0.84 -7.54
C LYS A 19 -35.27 0.24 -6.59
N ARG A 20 -36.60 0.34 -6.42
CA ARG A 20 -37.24 1.23 -5.45
C ARG A 20 -38.10 0.45 -4.48
N ASP A 21 -38.04 0.80 -3.21
CA ASP A 21 -38.88 0.20 -2.18
C ASP A 21 -40.28 0.84 -2.13
N ALA A 22 -41.14 0.37 -1.22
CA ALA A 22 -42.50 0.90 -1.05
C ALA A 22 -42.56 2.37 -0.62
N LYS A 23 -41.45 2.94 -0.12
CA LYS A 23 -41.31 4.35 0.27
C LYS A 23 -40.65 5.18 -0.84
N GLY A 24 -40.33 4.58 -1.99
CA GLY A 24 -39.69 5.22 -3.12
C GLY A 24 -38.17 5.35 -3.01
N LEU A 25 -37.54 4.76 -1.98
CA LEU A 25 -36.09 4.79 -1.76
C LEU A 25 -35.37 3.81 -2.67
N GLU A 26 -34.23 4.22 -3.20
CA GLU A 26 -33.45 3.41 -4.12
C GLU A 26 -32.60 2.37 -3.39
N TYR A 27 -32.57 1.14 -3.92
CA TYR A 27 -31.74 0.06 -3.40
C TYR A 27 -31.24 -0.88 -4.50
N TRP A 28 -30.18 -1.60 -4.17
CA TRP A 28 -29.61 -2.69 -4.97
C TRP A 28 -29.60 -3.96 -4.15
N THR A 29 -29.54 -5.13 -4.81
CA THR A 29 -29.36 -6.39 -4.08
C THR A 29 -27.91 -6.85 -4.12
N SER A 30 -27.41 -7.44 -3.03
CA SER A 30 -26.04 -7.93 -2.95
C SER A 30 -25.71 -8.96 -4.04
N ARG A 31 -26.70 -9.74 -4.49
CA ARG A 31 -26.55 -10.75 -5.56
C ARG A 31 -26.39 -10.11 -6.96
N GLU A 32 -27.21 -9.11 -7.26
CA GLU A 32 -27.11 -8.38 -8.53
C GLU A 32 -25.84 -7.54 -8.57
N LEU A 33 -25.50 -6.88 -7.45
CA LEU A 33 -24.27 -6.11 -7.33
C LEU A 33 -23.01 -7.00 -7.47
N CYS A 34 -23.01 -8.20 -6.89
CA CYS A 34 -21.93 -9.19 -7.08
C CYS A 34 -21.68 -9.47 -8.57
N THR A 35 -22.75 -9.63 -9.35
CA THR A 35 -22.68 -9.91 -10.78
C THR A 35 -22.19 -8.68 -11.55
N ALA A 36 -22.76 -7.51 -11.25
CA ALA A 36 -22.38 -6.24 -11.89
C ALA A 36 -20.92 -5.83 -11.63
N LEU A 37 -20.37 -6.17 -10.46
CA LEU A 37 -18.96 -5.94 -10.12
C LEU A 37 -17.99 -6.98 -10.71
N GLY A 38 -18.49 -7.96 -11.48
CA GLY A 38 -17.65 -8.96 -12.14
C GLY A 38 -17.09 -10.03 -11.20
N TYR A 39 -17.83 -10.43 -10.16
CA TYR A 39 -17.49 -11.58 -9.32
C TYR A 39 -18.21 -12.84 -9.80
N SER A 40 -17.45 -13.89 -10.11
CA SER A 40 -17.98 -15.17 -10.62
C SER A 40 -18.75 -15.99 -9.60
N THR A 41 -18.56 -15.73 -8.30
CA THR A 41 -19.26 -16.44 -7.21
C THR A 41 -19.59 -15.49 -6.07
N TYR A 42 -20.76 -15.69 -5.46
CA TYR A 42 -21.18 -14.89 -4.30
C TYR A 42 -20.26 -15.09 -3.09
N GLN A 43 -19.61 -16.25 -2.94
CA GLN A 43 -18.70 -16.52 -1.83
C GLN A 43 -17.47 -15.61 -1.83
N LYS A 44 -16.89 -15.34 -3.01
CA LYS A 44 -15.77 -14.39 -3.15
C LYS A 44 -16.21 -12.97 -2.83
N PHE A 45 -17.39 -12.59 -3.31
CA PHE A 45 -18.00 -11.29 -3.01
C PHE A 45 -18.34 -11.12 -1.53
N ASN A 46 -18.76 -12.19 -0.85
CA ASN A 46 -19.18 -12.15 0.56
C ASN A 46 -18.04 -11.70 1.49
N ARG A 47 -16.78 -11.99 1.15
CA ARG A 47 -15.61 -11.49 1.90
C ARG A 47 -15.52 -9.96 1.83
N ILE A 48 -15.77 -9.38 0.67
CA ILE A 48 -15.73 -7.92 0.44
C ILE A 48 -16.93 -7.26 1.10
N LEU A 49 -18.11 -7.86 0.95
CA LEU A 49 -19.33 -7.41 1.61
C LEU A 49 -19.15 -7.39 3.15
N ASN A 50 -18.64 -8.47 3.74
CA ASN A 50 -18.36 -8.53 5.18
C ASN A 50 -17.27 -7.53 5.60
N ARG A 51 -16.25 -7.31 4.77
CA ARG A 51 -15.23 -6.26 5.00
C ARG A 51 -15.87 -4.87 4.99
N ALA A 52 -16.74 -4.57 4.03
CA ALA A 52 -17.46 -3.30 3.95
C ALA A 52 -18.39 -3.10 5.15
N ILE A 53 -19.14 -4.13 5.55
CA ILE A 53 -19.99 -4.10 6.76
C ILE A 53 -19.15 -3.89 8.03
N ALA A 54 -18.02 -4.60 8.16
CA ALA A 54 -17.13 -4.44 9.30
C ALA A 54 -16.53 -3.03 9.36
N ILE A 55 -16.15 -2.45 8.21
CA ILE A 55 -15.67 -1.08 8.11
C ILE A 55 -16.78 -0.09 8.45
N ALA A 56 -17.99 -0.29 7.95
CA ALA A 56 -19.14 0.57 8.26
C ALA A 56 -19.50 0.53 9.75
N ASN A 57 -19.52 -0.65 10.37
CA ASN A 57 -19.72 -0.82 11.82
C ASN A 57 -18.60 -0.13 12.63
N LYS A 58 -17.33 -0.32 12.22
CA LYS A 58 -16.18 0.33 12.88
C LYS A 58 -16.19 1.85 12.73
N LYS A 59 -16.77 2.38 11.65
CA LYS A 59 -16.92 3.81 11.37
C LYS A 59 -18.18 4.43 12.01
N GLY A 60 -18.96 3.66 12.77
CA GLY A 60 -20.19 4.14 13.42
C GLY A 60 -21.33 4.47 12.44
N CYS A 61 -21.27 4.01 11.19
CA CYS A 61 -22.34 4.20 10.22
C CYS A 61 -23.57 3.38 10.62
N ASN A 62 -24.77 3.83 10.25
CA ASN A 62 -26.01 3.06 10.45
C ASN A 62 -26.06 1.83 9.52
N THR A 63 -25.39 0.76 9.90
CA THR A 63 -25.30 -0.47 9.11
C THR A 63 -26.66 -1.14 8.91
N THR A 64 -27.57 -0.98 9.86
CA THR A 64 -28.95 -1.48 9.77
C THR A 64 -29.87 -0.70 8.84
N GLY A 65 -29.45 0.48 8.37
CA GLY A 65 -30.14 1.23 7.31
C GLY A 65 -29.57 0.94 5.92
N HIS A 66 -28.30 0.50 5.85
CA HIS A 66 -27.54 0.37 4.62
C HIS A 66 -27.37 -1.05 4.10
N PHE A 67 -27.31 -2.03 5.00
CA PHE A 67 -27.05 -3.43 4.70
C PHE A 67 -28.18 -4.28 5.26
N ASN A 68 -29.38 -4.17 4.66
CA ASN A 68 -30.60 -4.74 5.22
C ASN A 68 -30.74 -6.20 4.80
N PRO A 69 -30.56 -7.18 5.71
CA PRO A 69 -30.64 -8.59 5.35
C PRO A 69 -32.06 -8.94 4.94
N THR A 70 -32.21 -9.65 3.83
CA THR A 70 -33.49 -10.11 3.32
C THR A 70 -33.42 -11.58 2.94
N ILE A 71 -34.56 -12.25 3.05
CA ILE A 71 -34.70 -13.66 2.69
C ILE A 71 -35.59 -13.71 1.46
N LYS A 72 -35.08 -14.29 0.37
CA LYS A 72 -35.86 -14.55 -0.83
C LYS A 72 -36.06 -16.05 -1.00
N MET A 73 -37.31 -16.48 -1.17
CA MET A 73 -37.63 -17.85 -1.58
C MET A 73 -37.48 -17.97 -3.09
N VAL A 74 -36.62 -18.87 -3.55
CA VAL A 74 -36.43 -19.13 -4.99
C VAL A 74 -36.98 -20.51 -5.31
N LYS A 75 -37.91 -20.58 -6.28
CA LYS A 75 -38.48 -21.83 -6.77
C LYS A 75 -37.44 -22.55 -7.62
N GLN A 76 -37.11 -23.78 -7.24
CA GLN A 76 -36.18 -24.64 -7.97
C GLN A 76 -36.88 -25.29 -9.16
N ALA A 77 -36.07 -25.82 -10.10
CA ALA A 77 -36.57 -26.64 -11.21
C ALA A 77 -37.38 -27.87 -10.75
N SER A 78 -37.12 -28.36 -9.53
CA SER A 78 -37.85 -29.44 -8.86
C SER A 78 -39.18 -29.02 -8.23
N GLY A 79 -39.58 -27.74 -8.31
CA GLY A 79 -40.80 -27.21 -7.67
C GLY A 79 -40.66 -26.86 -6.19
N SER A 80 -39.56 -27.27 -5.53
CA SER A 80 -39.26 -26.92 -4.14
C SER A 80 -38.74 -25.48 -4.00
N PHE A 81 -38.93 -24.85 -2.83
CA PHE A 81 -38.43 -23.50 -2.56
C PHE A 81 -37.13 -23.55 -1.75
N ARG A 82 -36.11 -22.79 -2.19
CA ARG A 82 -34.87 -22.59 -1.43
C ARG A 82 -34.88 -21.24 -0.75
N LYS A 83 -34.55 -21.23 0.55
CA LYS A 83 -34.22 -20.01 1.28
C LYS A 83 -32.88 -19.46 0.77
N VAL A 84 -32.89 -18.29 0.16
CA VAL A 84 -31.67 -17.61 -0.32
C VAL A 84 -31.51 -16.31 0.45
N GLU A 85 -30.40 -16.21 1.18
CA GLU A 85 -29.99 -14.97 1.85
C GLU A 85 -29.51 -13.95 0.81
N ASN A 86 -30.01 -12.73 0.97
CA ASN A 86 -29.72 -11.56 0.16
C ASN A 86 -29.62 -10.33 1.07
N ILE A 87 -29.06 -9.23 0.56
CA ILE A 87 -29.01 -7.97 1.31
C ILE A 87 -29.49 -6.85 0.40
N HIS A 88 -30.42 -6.05 0.89
CA HIS A 88 -30.77 -4.78 0.26
C HIS A 88 -29.73 -3.75 0.66
N LEU A 89 -29.08 -3.18 -0.34
CA LEU A 89 -27.97 -2.27 -0.24
C LEU A 89 -28.44 -0.89 -0.65
N SER A 90 -28.26 0.08 0.24
CA SER A 90 -28.37 1.49 -0.13
C SER A 90 -27.26 1.89 -1.13
N ARG A 91 -27.43 3.03 -1.80
CA ARG A 91 -26.40 3.59 -2.70
C ARG A 91 -25.03 3.73 -2.03
N ILE A 92 -25.03 4.15 -0.76
CA ILE A 92 -23.82 4.29 0.08
C ILE A 92 -23.19 2.93 0.37
N ALA A 93 -23.97 1.90 0.70
CA ALA A 93 -23.45 0.55 0.86
C ALA A 93 -22.79 0.03 -0.41
N CYS A 94 -23.38 0.30 -1.58
CA CYS A 94 -22.79 -0.06 -2.86
C CYS A 94 -21.45 0.66 -3.10
N LEU A 95 -21.35 1.95 -2.77
CA LEU A 95 -20.09 2.70 -2.85
C LEU A 95 -19.04 2.12 -1.90
N MET A 96 -19.37 1.88 -0.62
CA MET A 96 -18.45 1.29 0.36
C MET A 96 -17.93 -0.08 -0.09
N ILE A 97 -18.79 -0.90 -0.70
CA ILE A 97 -18.40 -2.19 -1.27
C ILE A 97 -17.44 -1.98 -2.45
N ALA A 98 -17.71 -1.05 -3.35
CA ALA A 98 -16.86 -0.76 -4.50
C ALA A 98 -15.49 -0.15 -4.11
N GLU A 99 -15.44 0.67 -3.06
CA GLU A 99 -14.19 1.21 -2.51
C GLU A 99 -13.28 0.13 -1.91
N ASN A 100 -13.88 -0.94 -1.37
CA ASN A 100 -13.18 -2.07 -0.76
C ASN A 100 -13.01 -3.29 -1.68
N ALA A 101 -13.48 -3.19 -2.92
CA ALA A 101 -13.31 -4.19 -3.96
C ALA A 101 -11.99 -3.98 -4.73
N ASP A 102 -11.61 -4.98 -5.54
CA ASP A 102 -10.38 -4.97 -6.33
C ASP A 102 -10.43 -3.85 -7.39
N SER A 103 -9.61 -2.81 -7.19
CA SER A 103 -9.54 -1.63 -8.05
C SER A 103 -9.02 -1.89 -9.45
N LYS A 104 -8.41 -3.07 -9.70
CA LYS A 104 -7.93 -3.47 -11.03
C LYS A 104 -9.07 -3.93 -11.94
N LYS A 105 -10.27 -4.20 -11.40
CA LYS A 105 -11.45 -4.56 -12.20
C LYS A 105 -12.11 -3.31 -12.79
N PRO A 106 -12.29 -3.22 -14.12
CA PRO A 106 -12.96 -2.07 -14.75
C PRO A 106 -14.37 -1.82 -14.20
N GLN A 107 -15.11 -2.90 -13.90
CA GLN A 107 -16.46 -2.83 -13.33
C GLN A 107 -16.49 -2.16 -11.96
N VAL A 108 -15.43 -2.33 -11.15
CA VAL A 108 -15.32 -1.71 -9.83
C VAL A 108 -15.08 -0.21 -9.96
N GLN A 109 -14.30 0.23 -10.94
CA GLN A 109 -14.07 1.66 -11.20
C GLN A 109 -15.37 2.33 -11.68
N MET A 110 -16.07 1.71 -12.63
CA MET A 110 -17.39 2.16 -13.10
C MET A 110 -18.41 2.24 -11.96
N ALA A 111 -18.39 1.28 -11.04
CA ALA A 111 -19.26 1.31 -9.86
C ALA A 111 -18.97 2.52 -8.97
N ARG A 112 -17.69 2.83 -8.71
CA ARG A 112 -17.30 3.99 -7.90
C ARG A 112 -17.78 5.28 -8.52
N GLU A 113 -17.60 5.46 -9.82
CA GLU A 113 -18.07 6.64 -10.53
C GLU A 113 -19.59 6.77 -10.47
N TYR A 114 -20.30 5.70 -10.82
CA TYR A 114 -21.76 5.69 -10.84
C TYR A 114 -22.38 5.93 -9.46
N PHE A 115 -21.91 5.22 -8.43
CA PHE A 115 -22.50 5.33 -7.09
C PHE A 115 -22.20 6.68 -6.46
N LYS A 116 -21.09 7.34 -6.82
CA LYS A 116 -20.69 8.67 -6.33
C LYS A 116 -21.51 9.83 -6.92
N GLN A 117 -22.07 9.69 -8.13
CA GLN A 117 -22.73 10.78 -8.86
C GLN A 117 -24.06 11.25 -8.27
N GLU A 118 -24.85 10.39 -7.63
CA GLU A 118 -26.23 10.73 -7.19
C GLU A 118 -26.46 10.62 -5.66
N ILE A 119 -25.41 10.55 -4.84
CA ILE A 119 -25.63 10.51 -3.38
C ILE A 119 -26.02 11.91 -2.91
N SER A 120 -27.26 12.06 -2.43
CA SER A 120 -27.76 13.30 -1.85
C SER A 120 -27.01 13.62 -0.55
N THR A 121 -26.64 14.89 -0.37
CA THR A 121 -25.80 15.36 0.74
C THR A 121 -26.32 15.04 2.14
N PRO A 122 -27.64 14.99 2.44
CA PRO A 122 -28.16 14.52 3.73
C PRO A 122 -27.82 13.05 4.04
N GLU A 123 -27.90 12.14 3.05
CA GLU A 123 -27.50 10.74 3.23
C GLU A 123 -25.98 10.61 3.40
N LEU A 124 -25.21 11.50 2.77
CA LEU A 124 -23.78 11.63 3.04
C LEU A 124 -23.50 12.14 4.45
N ILE A 125 -24.28 13.05 5.03
CA ILE A 125 -24.07 13.59 6.38
C ILE A 125 -24.41 12.56 7.46
N ASP A 126 -25.58 11.91 7.36
CA ASP A 126 -26.05 10.94 8.36
C ASP A 126 -25.12 9.71 8.46
N ASN A 127 -24.31 9.50 7.41
CA ASN A 127 -23.42 8.35 7.29
C ASN A 127 -21.94 8.73 7.05
N SER A 128 -21.62 10.02 6.98
CA SER A 128 -20.26 10.55 7.14
C SER A 128 -19.99 10.70 8.63
N LEU A 129 -18.78 10.32 9.02
CA LEU A 129 -18.27 10.51 10.38
C LEU A 129 -18.36 11.99 10.79
N SER A 130 -19.43 12.38 11.48
CA SER A 130 -19.37 13.54 12.36
C SER A 130 -18.46 13.15 13.52
N SER A 131 -17.33 13.83 13.65
CA SER A 131 -16.41 13.56 14.75
C SER A 131 -16.00 14.87 15.39
N LYS A 132 -15.81 14.82 16.70
CA LYS A 132 -15.17 15.91 17.44
C LYS A 132 -13.67 15.73 17.31
N ILE A 133 -13.03 16.61 16.55
CA ILE A 133 -11.57 16.64 16.40
C ILE A 133 -10.99 17.70 17.32
N LEU A 134 -9.97 17.33 18.06
CA LEU A 134 -9.10 18.29 18.74
C LEU A 134 -8.18 18.90 17.69
N LEU A 135 -8.39 20.18 17.33
CA LEU A 135 -7.55 20.83 16.32
C LEU A 135 -6.23 21.35 16.92
N TYR A 136 -6.28 21.91 18.14
CA TYR A 136 -5.09 22.29 18.90
C TYR A 136 -5.41 22.52 20.39
N LYS A 137 -4.40 22.37 21.25
CA LYS A 137 -4.48 22.55 22.71
C LYS A 137 -3.90 23.91 23.09
N THR A 138 -4.61 24.66 23.93
CA THR A 138 -4.13 25.95 24.49
C THR A 138 -3.79 25.79 25.97
N LYS A 139 -3.04 26.75 26.54
CA LYS A 139 -2.75 26.79 27.99
C LYS A 139 -3.99 26.99 28.87
N GLN A 140 -5.12 27.40 28.30
CA GLN A 140 -6.39 27.69 29.00
C GLN A 140 -7.47 26.61 28.76
N GLY A 141 -7.19 25.58 27.94
CA GLY A 141 -8.13 24.51 27.65
C GLY A 141 -7.93 23.87 26.26
N GLU A 142 -8.64 22.77 26.02
CA GLU A 142 -8.66 22.02 24.76
C GLU A 142 -9.70 22.61 23.79
N SER A 143 -9.28 23.06 22.60
CA SER A 143 -10.21 23.49 21.55
C SER A 143 -10.64 22.28 20.71
N ARG A 144 -11.80 21.72 21.02
CA ARG A 144 -12.40 20.58 20.32
C ARG A 144 -13.51 21.07 19.41
N ILE A 145 -13.45 20.73 18.13
CA ILE A 145 -14.43 21.17 17.14
C ILE A 145 -14.94 19.98 16.37
N GLU A 146 -16.24 19.96 16.19
CA GLU A 146 -16.90 18.97 15.36
C GLU A 146 -16.71 19.30 13.89
N VAL A 147 -16.12 18.36 13.15
CA VAL A 147 -15.89 18.48 11.70
C VAL A 147 -16.37 17.24 10.99
N ILE A 148 -16.75 17.42 9.72
CA ILE A 148 -17.15 16.34 8.82
C ILE A 148 -15.93 15.94 7.99
N PHE A 149 -15.51 14.67 8.01
CA PHE A 149 -14.43 14.21 7.13
C PHE A 149 -15.00 13.48 5.91
N ASN A 150 -14.59 13.91 4.73
CA ASN A 150 -15.03 13.31 3.47
C ASN A 150 -13.99 13.57 2.37
N SER A 151 -13.72 12.54 1.55
CA SER A 151 -12.74 12.63 0.45
C SER A 151 -11.36 13.12 0.93
N GLU A 152 -10.88 12.53 2.04
CA GLU A 152 -9.55 12.82 2.63
C GLU A 152 -9.35 14.26 3.13
N THR A 153 -10.42 15.05 3.23
CA THR A 153 -10.37 16.42 3.78
C THR A 153 -11.52 16.67 4.77
N PHE A 154 -11.35 17.69 5.61
CA PHE A 154 -12.37 18.13 6.56
C PHE A 154 -13.24 19.21 5.93
N TRP A 155 -14.52 19.17 6.26
CA TRP A 155 -15.54 20.12 5.84
C TRP A 155 -16.16 20.76 7.08
N MET A 156 -16.27 22.10 7.08
CA MET A 156 -16.92 22.84 8.15
C MET A 156 -17.73 24.04 7.63
N SER A 157 -18.79 24.38 8.36
CA SER A 157 -19.62 25.57 8.08
C SER A 157 -18.96 26.85 8.60
N GLN A 158 -19.41 28.00 8.10
CA GLN A 158 -18.89 29.30 8.55
C GLN A 158 -19.15 29.53 10.05
N LYS A 159 -20.26 29.00 10.58
CA LYS A 159 -20.56 29.06 12.01
C LYS A 159 -19.53 28.30 12.85
N ARG A 160 -19.12 27.11 12.41
CA ARG A 160 -18.08 26.32 13.09
C ARG A 160 -16.69 26.96 12.97
N MET A 161 -16.37 27.60 11.83
CA MET A 161 -15.15 28.40 11.70
C MET A 161 -15.13 29.60 12.67
N ALA A 162 -16.29 30.26 12.84
CA ALA A 162 -16.46 31.35 13.79
C ALA A 162 -16.19 30.86 15.22
N ASP A 163 -16.75 29.71 15.61
CA ASP A 163 -16.47 29.07 16.90
C ASP A 163 -14.96 28.75 17.05
N LEU A 164 -14.33 28.20 16.00
CA LEU A 164 -12.91 27.85 15.96
C LEU A 164 -12.00 29.04 16.21
N PHE A 165 -12.25 30.13 15.48
CA PHE A 165 -11.41 31.31 15.53
C PHE A 165 -11.89 32.33 16.55
N GLY A 166 -12.95 32.05 17.33
CA GLY A 166 -13.46 32.96 18.35
C GLY A 166 -13.90 34.31 17.79
N VAL A 167 -14.56 34.31 16.64
CA VAL A 167 -15.08 35.51 15.96
C VAL A 167 -16.52 35.30 15.52
N GLU A 168 -17.19 36.37 15.11
CA GLU A 168 -18.54 36.26 14.56
C GLU A 168 -18.54 35.66 13.14
N THR A 169 -19.63 34.98 12.78
CA THR A 169 -19.82 34.39 11.44
C THR A 169 -19.72 35.43 10.32
N ASN A 170 -20.11 36.68 10.57
CA ASN A 170 -19.99 37.76 9.59
C ASN A 170 -18.53 38.02 9.19
N THR A 171 -17.61 37.95 10.15
CA THR A 171 -16.16 38.11 9.90
C THR A 171 -15.63 37.00 8.99
N ILE A 172 -16.05 35.76 9.23
CA ILE A 172 -15.70 34.61 8.38
C ILE A 172 -16.22 34.82 6.95
N ASN A 173 -17.48 35.24 6.81
CA ASN A 173 -18.09 35.50 5.50
C ASN A 173 -17.35 36.59 4.72
N ASN A 174 -16.88 37.64 5.39
CA ASN A 174 -16.11 38.70 4.75
C ASN A 174 -14.76 38.18 4.25
N HIS A 175 -14.02 37.43 5.06
CA HIS A 175 -12.75 36.84 4.64
C HIS A 175 -12.90 35.85 3.48
N LEU A 176 -13.93 35.01 3.49
CA LEU A 176 -14.21 34.08 2.39
C LEU A 176 -14.49 34.84 1.09
N LYS A 177 -15.30 35.91 1.13
CA LYS A 177 -15.53 36.78 -0.04
C LYS A 177 -14.24 37.37 -0.58
N ASP A 178 -13.36 37.87 0.30
CA ASP A 178 -12.09 38.45 -0.12
C ASP A 178 -11.15 37.41 -0.74
N ILE A 179 -11.09 36.19 -0.18
CA ILE A 179 -10.30 35.06 -0.70
C ILE A 179 -10.73 34.67 -2.12
N PHE A 180 -12.04 34.59 -2.36
CA PHE A 180 -12.56 34.26 -3.69
C PHE A 180 -12.38 35.41 -4.67
N LYS A 181 -12.58 36.65 -4.21
CA LYS A 181 -12.36 37.84 -5.04
C LYS A 181 -10.89 37.99 -5.46
N SER A 182 -9.94 37.61 -4.60
CA SER A 182 -8.51 37.63 -4.93
C SER A 182 -8.07 36.46 -5.81
N GLY A 183 -8.92 35.44 -6.00
CA GLY A 183 -8.59 34.24 -6.76
C GLY A 183 -7.62 33.30 -6.05
N GLU A 184 -7.41 33.46 -4.74
CA GLU A 184 -6.52 32.57 -3.96
C GLU A 184 -7.06 31.14 -3.91
N LEU A 185 -8.39 31.00 -3.80
CA LEU A 185 -9.07 29.71 -3.87
C LEU A 185 -10.18 29.74 -4.93
N ASN A 186 -10.39 28.61 -5.60
CA ASN A 186 -11.50 28.43 -6.53
C ASN A 186 -12.73 27.94 -5.77
N GLU A 187 -13.82 28.72 -5.77
CA GLU A 187 -15.07 28.40 -5.07
C GLU A 187 -15.58 26.97 -5.34
N ASN A 188 -15.52 26.50 -6.58
CA ASN A 188 -16.04 25.17 -6.95
C ASN A 188 -15.20 24.01 -6.38
N SER A 189 -13.95 24.27 -5.99
CA SER A 189 -13.05 23.26 -5.42
C SER A 189 -13.16 23.17 -3.89
N VAL A 190 -13.54 24.26 -3.23
CA VAL A 190 -13.50 24.37 -1.77
C VAL A 190 -14.86 24.51 -1.11
N ILE A 191 -15.94 24.71 -1.86
CA ILE A 191 -17.30 24.86 -1.34
C ILE A 191 -18.17 23.63 -1.65
N ARG A 192 -18.96 23.20 -0.68
CA ARG A 192 -20.07 22.26 -0.87
C ARG A 192 -21.34 22.79 -0.23
N LYS A 193 -22.46 22.69 -0.95
CA LYS A 193 -23.81 22.91 -0.39
C LYS A 193 -24.26 21.63 0.30
N ILE A 194 -24.56 21.75 1.58
CA ILE A 194 -24.97 20.65 2.45
C ILE A 194 -26.34 21.01 3.02
N ARG A 195 -27.35 20.23 2.64
CA ARG A 195 -28.72 20.42 3.11
C ARG A 195 -28.82 19.91 4.54
N THR A 196 -29.12 20.79 5.47
CA THR A 196 -29.25 20.47 6.90
C THR A 196 -30.71 20.58 7.31
N THR A 197 -31.25 19.51 7.91
CA THR A 197 -32.58 19.54 8.52
C THR A 197 -32.47 20.31 9.83
N ALA A 198 -33.00 21.52 9.88
CA ALA A 198 -33.08 22.27 11.12
C ALA A 198 -34.09 21.59 12.08
N HIS A 199 -33.95 21.82 13.40
CA HIS A 199 -34.82 21.24 14.43
C HIS A 199 -36.31 21.61 14.27
N ASP A 200 -36.63 22.59 13.42
CA ASP A 200 -37.96 23.06 13.06
C ASP A 200 -38.51 22.42 11.76
N GLY A 201 -37.80 21.45 11.16
CA GLY A 201 -38.22 20.74 9.96
C GLY A 201 -38.00 21.49 8.65
N LYS A 202 -37.32 22.65 8.68
CA LYS A 202 -36.93 23.38 7.46
C LYS A 202 -35.59 22.86 6.93
N ASN A 203 -35.51 22.70 5.61
CA ASN A 203 -34.30 22.30 4.91
C ASN A 203 -33.58 23.56 4.41
N ASP A 204 -32.52 23.96 5.11
CA ASP A 204 -31.65 25.04 4.66
C ASP A 204 -30.40 24.47 3.96
N ASP A 205 -30.04 25.04 2.82
CA ASP A 205 -28.81 24.73 2.10
C ASP A 205 -27.65 25.47 2.79
N THR A 206 -27.00 24.82 3.76
CA THR A 206 -25.84 25.38 4.46
C THR A 206 -24.57 25.18 3.63
N LEU A 207 -23.73 26.20 3.49
CA LEU A 207 -22.43 26.08 2.83
C LEU A 207 -21.38 25.51 3.78
N PHE A 208 -20.61 24.57 3.29
CA PHE A 208 -19.45 24.00 3.96
C PHE A 208 -18.21 24.21 3.11
N TYR A 209 -17.09 24.35 3.80
CA TYR A 209 -15.81 24.64 3.17
C TYR A 209 -14.77 23.63 3.62
N ASN A 210 -13.88 23.27 2.70
CA ASN A 210 -12.82 22.29 2.95
C ASN A 210 -11.67 22.88 3.81
N LEU A 211 -10.68 22.05 4.13
CA LEU A 211 -9.54 22.45 4.95
C LEU A 211 -8.76 23.66 4.39
N ASP A 212 -8.61 23.79 3.07
CA ASP A 212 -7.85 24.88 2.45
C ASP A 212 -8.50 26.25 2.75
N ALA A 213 -9.82 26.33 2.65
CA ALA A 213 -10.57 27.52 3.01
C ALA A 213 -10.45 27.85 4.50
N VAL A 214 -10.46 26.84 5.37
CA VAL A 214 -10.28 27.02 6.82
C VAL A 214 -8.91 27.59 7.14
N ILE A 215 -7.86 27.05 6.51
CA ILE A 215 -6.49 27.56 6.65
C ILE A 215 -6.42 29.00 6.16
N ALA A 216 -6.90 29.29 4.95
CA ALA A 216 -6.86 30.63 4.36
C ALA A 216 -7.57 31.68 5.23
N VAL A 217 -8.71 31.34 5.83
CA VAL A 217 -9.41 32.20 6.78
C VAL A 217 -8.64 32.33 8.10
N GLY A 218 -8.12 31.23 8.65
CA GLY A 218 -7.35 31.22 9.89
C GLY A 218 -6.09 32.11 9.85
N TYR A 219 -5.50 32.31 8.67
CA TYR A 219 -4.39 33.24 8.49
C TYR A 219 -4.80 34.72 8.37
N ARG A 220 -6.08 35.02 8.09
CA ARG A 220 -6.61 36.39 7.97
C ARG A 220 -7.30 36.88 9.24
N VAL A 221 -7.84 35.97 10.04
CA VAL A 221 -8.57 36.33 11.26
C VAL A 221 -7.61 36.87 12.33
N GLY A 222 -7.92 38.07 12.82
CA GLY A 222 -7.16 38.76 13.88
C GLY A 222 -7.64 38.46 15.29
N SER A 223 -7.70 37.20 15.71
CA SER A 223 -8.11 36.80 17.07
C SER A 223 -7.02 36.03 17.81
N TYR A 224 -7.16 35.91 19.14
CA TYR A 224 -6.26 35.10 19.96
C TYR A 224 -6.27 33.64 19.51
N GLN A 225 -7.45 33.06 19.29
CA GLN A 225 -7.65 31.69 18.84
C GLN A 225 -7.03 31.46 17.45
N ALA A 226 -7.23 32.38 16.50
CA ALA A 226 -6.57 32.31 15.19
C ALA A 226 -5.04 32.43 15.31
N GLY A 227 -4.54 33.22 16.26
CA GLY A 227 -3.11 33.25 16.62
C GLY A 227 -2.58 31.90 17.10
N GLN A 228 -3.31 31.20 17.98
CA GLN A 228 -2.96 29.85 18.43
C GLN A 228 -2.98 28.84 17.27
N PHE A 229 -4.01 28.91 16.42
CA PHE A 229 -4.11 28.09 15.21
C PHE A 229 -2.89 28.29 14.30
N ARG A 230 -2.47 29.54 14.03
CA ARG A 230 -1.30 29.83 13.21
C ARG A 230 0.00 29.30 13.83
N MET A 231 0.17 29.43 15.15
CA MET A 231 1.35 28.88 15.83
C MET A 231 1.39 27.36 15.72
N TRP A 232 0.26 26.68 15.89
CA TRP A 232 0.12 25.26 15.69
C TRP A 232 0.39 24.85 14.24
N ALA A 233 -0.27 25.47 13.25
CA ALA A 233 -0.03 25.17 11.84
C ALA A 233 1.44 25.39 11.44
N THR A 234 2.07 26.43 11.99
CA THR A 234 3.50 26.70 11.79
C THR A 234 4.38 25.64 12.47
N SER A 235 4.03 25.13 13.66
CA SER A 235 4.80 24.06 14.29
C SER A 235 4.70 22.76 13.50
N ILE A 236 3.52 22.45 12.96
CA ILE A 236 3.29 21.32 12.06
C ILE A 236 4.13 21.44 10.80
N LEU A 237 4.16 22.61 10.14
CA LEU A 237 5.00 22.85 8.98
C LEU A 237 6.50 22.77 9.30
N LYS A 238 6.93 23.29 10.46
CA LYS A 238 8.32 23.17 10.93
C LYS A 238 8.69 21.72 11.18
N GLU A 239 7.80 20.97 11.82
CA GLU A 239 8.00 19.55 12.07
C GLU A 239 8.10 18.76 10.76
N MET A 240 7.19 18.99 9.82
CA MET A 240 7.26 18.42 8.47
C MET A 240 8.58 18.78 7.78
N SER A 241 9.03 20.02 7.89
CA SER A 241 10.26 20.49 7.24
C SER A 241 11.53 19.88 7.83
N ILE A 242 11.52 19.57 9.14
CA ILE A 242 12.67 19.00 9.85
C ILE A 242 12.68 17.47 9.73
N LYS A 243 11.52 16.83 9.91
CA LYS A 243 11.39 15.37 10.03
C LYS A 243 10.96 14.68 8.73
N GLY A 244 10.44 15.43 7.76
CA GLY A 244 9.86 14.88 6.53
C GLY A 244 8.43 14.31 6.68
N PHE A 245 7.88 14.27 7.90
CA PHE A 245 6.52 13.81 8.20
C PHE A 245 5.99 14.49 9.48
N VAL A 246 4.67 14.41 9.71
CA VAL A 246 4.00 14.91 10.92
C VAL A 246 3.07 13.82 11.45
N LEU A 247 3.10 13.59 12.76
CA LEU A 247 2.24 12.62 13.45
C LEU A 247 1.34 13.32 14.47
N ASP A 248 0.13 12.80 14.62
CA ASP A 248 -0.77 13.21 15.68
C ASP A 248 -0.75 12.13 16.79
N ASP A 249 0.17 12.29 17.73
CA ASP A 249 0.42 11.34 18.83
C ASP A 249 -0.82 11.13 19.71
N GLU A 250 -1.63 12.16 19.92
CA GLU A 250 -2.86 12.06 20.72
C GLU A 250 -3.94 11.28 19.99
N ARG A 251 -4.07 11.48 18.67
CA ARG A 251 -4.97 10.68 17.83
C ARG A 251 -4.53 9.23 17.72
N LEU A 252 -3.22 8.97 17.66
CA LEU A 252 -2.67 7.62 17.67
C LEU A 252 -2.99 6.88 18.99
N LYS A 253 -2.88 7.58 20.14
CA LYS A 253 -3.22 7.02 21.47
C LYS A 253 -4.71 6.79 21.68
N GLN A 254 -5.58 7.60 21.08
CA GLN A 254 -7.04 7.54 21.25
C GLN A 254 -7.74 6.58 20.27
N GLY A 255 -7.01 5.91 19.38
CA GLY A 255 -7.54 4.93 18.41
C GLY A 255 -8.09 5.56 17.12
N LYS A 256 -8.61 4.72 16.21
CA LYS A 256 -8.98 5.11 14.83
C LYS A 256 -10.09 6.16 14.80
N HIS A 257 -9.79 7.31 14.19
CA HIS A 257 -10.80 8.33 13.89
C HIS A 257 -10.99 8.51 12.37
N PHE A 258 -9.96 8.39 11.51
CA PHE A 258 -10.08 8.58 10.04
C PHE A 258 -8.97 7.91 9.19
N GLY A 259 -9.26 7.61 7.91
CA GLY A 259 -8.27 7.22 6.86
C GLY A 259 -7.87 5.73 6.79
N LYS A 260 -7.09 5.36 5.76
CA LYS A 260 -6.22 4.16 5.81
C LYS A 260 -5.17 4.44 6.88
N ASP A 261 -5.04 3.54 7.86
CA ASP A 261 -4.05 3.68 8.92
C ASP A 261 -2.66 3.56 8.29
N TYR A 262 -1.75 4.48 8.58
CA TYR A 262 -0.36 4.41 8.10
C TYR A 262 0.25 3.03 8.39
N PHE A 263 -0.07 2.45 9.55
CA PHE A 263 0.39 1.12 9.92
C PHE A 263 -0.37 -0.01 9.22
N ASP A 264 -1.64 0.16 8.83
CA ASP A 264 -2.35 -0.82 8.00
C ASP A 264 -1.71 -0.91 6.60
N ASP A 265 -1.33 0.24 6.02
CA ASP A 265 -0.65 0.31 4.72
C ASP A 265 0.78 -0.23 4.82
N LEU A 266 1.49 0.07 5.91
CA LEU A 266 2.82 -0.49 6.20
C LEU A 266 2.75 -2.03 6.30
N LEU A 267 1.74 -2.57 6.98
CA LEU A 267 1.51 -4.02 7.07
C LEU A 267 1.15 -4.63 5.71
N GLU A 268 0.37 -3.93 4.88
CA GLU A 268 0.06 -4.36 3.51
C GLU A 268 1.33 -4.47 2.66
N ARG A 269 2.21 -3.46 2.70
CA ARG A 269 3.52 -3.47 2.01
C ARG A 269 4.42 -4.60 2.46
N ILE A 270 4.57 -4.81 3.77
CA ILE A 270 5.39 -5.89 4.33
C ILE A 270 4.89 -7.26 3.85
N ARG A 271 3.56 -7.45 3.76
CA ARG A 271 2.96 -8.69 3.26
C ARG A 271 3.19 -8.89 1.76
N GLU A 272 3.15 -7.82 0.97
CA GLU A 272 3.49 -7.88 -0.46
C GLU A 272 4.97 -8.25 -0.67
N ILE A 273 5.89 -7.63 0.08
CA ILE A 273 7.33 -7.97 0.08
C ILE A 273 7.55 -9.44 0.45
N ARG A 274 6.83 -9.94 1.47
CA ARG A 274 6.90 -11.33 1.90
C ARG A 274 6.47 -12.30 0.80
N ALA A 275 5.34 -12.01 0.13
CA ALA A 275 4.78 -12.83 -0.94
C ALA A 275 5.59 -12.80 -2.26
N SER A 276 6.48 -11.82 -2.43
CA SER A 276 7.33 -11.68 -3.61
C SER A 276 8.24 -12.89 -3.85
N GLU A 277 8.47 -13.28 -5.11
CA GLU A 277 9.46 -14.30 -5.49
C GLU A 277 10.88 -13.74 -5.63
N ARG A 278 11.08 -12.45 -5.30
CA ARG A 278 12.38 -11.80 -5.34
C ARG A 278 13.37 -12.42 -4.35
N ARG A 279 14.65 -12.25 -4.65
CA ARG A 279 15.76 -12.74 -3.82
C ARG A 279 15.65 -12.18 -2.40
N TYR A 280 15.95 -12.99 -1.39
CA TYR A 280 15.67 -12.65 0.01
C TYR A 280 16.37 -11.37 0.52
N TYR A 281 17.61 -11.09 0.08
CA TYR A 281 18.29 -9.84 0.42
C TYR A 281 17.58 -8.61 -0.16
N GLN A 282 16.95 -8.75 -1.34
CA GLN A 282 16.16 -7.67 -1.93
C GLN A 282 14.94 -7.37 -1.07
N LYS A 283 14.33 -8.39 -0.46
CA LYS A 283 13.21 -8.18 0.47
C LYS A 283 13.63 -7.35 1.68
N ILE A 284 14.84 -7.58 2.22
CA ILE A 284 15.37 -6.77 3.33
C ILE A 284 15.60 -5.31 2.90
N THR A 285 16.14 -5.10 1.71
CA THR A 285 16.30 -3.74 1.17
C THR A 285 14.97 -3.07 0.82
N ASP A 286 13.97 -3.85 0.40
CA ASP A 286 12.62 -3.36 0.13
C ASP A 286 11.94 -2.93 1.43
N ILE A 287 12.12 -3.67 2.54
CA ILE A 287 11.67 -3.21 3.88
C ILE A 287 12.32 -1.88 4.23
N TYR A 288 13.64 -1.78 4.09
CA TYR A 288 14.34 -0.54 4.36
C TYR A 288 13.80 0.62 3.52
N ALA A 289 13.55 0.42 2.23
CA ALA A 289 13.05 1.47 1.34
C ALA A 289 11.58 1.84 1.60
N GLU A 290 10.71 0.85 1.76
CA GLU A 290 9.25 1.06 1.83
C GLU A 290 8.73 1.32 3.24
N CYS A 291 9.51 0.93 4.26
CA CYS A 291 9.15 1.00 5.68
C CYS A 291 10.00 2.00 6.48
N SER A 292 10.95 2.70 5.85
CA SER A 292 11.62 3.85 6.48
C SER A 292 10.77 5.10 6.32
N ALA A 293 10.53 5.82 7.43
CA ALA A 293 9.79 7.08 7.40
C ALA A 293 10.52 8.21 6.65
N ASP A 294 11.85 8.11 6.54
CA ASP A 294 12.77 9.14 6.04
C ASP A 294 13.63 8.62 4.86
N TYR A 295 13.19 7.59 4.13
CA TYR A 295 13.98 6.95 3.08
C TYR A 295 14.55 7.95 2.04
N ASP A 296 15.87 7.93 1.86
CA ASP A 296 16.57 8.62 0.78
C ASP A 296 17.53 7.65 0.06
N PRO A 297 17.29 7.33 -1.23
CA PRO A 297 18.16 6.43 -1.99
C PRO A 297 19.60 6.95 -2.17
N LYS A 298 19.85 8.26 -1.99
CA LYS A 298 21.16 8.88 -2.16
C LYS A 298 21.92 9.08 -0.84
N ALA A 299 21.28 8.83 0.30
CA ALA A 299 21.91 8.99 1.60
C ALA A 299 23.06 7.99 1.80
N GLU A 300 24.13 8.44 2.46
CA GLU A 300 25.24 7.56 2.84
C GLU A 300 24.78 6.39 3.70
N THR A 301 23.78 6.62 4.56
CA THR A 301 23.16 5.58 5.39
C THR A 301 22.56 4.45 4.56
N THR A 302 21.95 4.76 3.41
CA THR A 302 21.38 3.76 2.49
C THR A 302 22.47 2.91 1.85
N LEU A 303 23.56 3.54 1.39
CA LEU A 303 24.71 2.83 0.83
C LEU A 303 25.35 1.90 1.86
N GLN A 304 25.53 2.40 3.09
CA GLN A 304 26.05 1.61 4.20
C GLN A 304 25.10 0.45 4.56
N PHE A 305 23.78 0.68 4.56
CA PHE A 305 22.80 -0.36 4.83
C PHE A 305 22.86 -1.48 3.78
N PHE A 306 22.92 -1.13 2.49
CA PHE A 306 23.05 -2.13 1.42
C PHE A 306 24.34 -2.94 1.53
N LYS A 307 25.44 -2.28 1.87
CA LYS A 307 26.70 -2.96 2.16
C LYS A 307 26.54 -3.95 3.33
N MET A 308 25.91 -3.53 4.43
CA MET A 308 25.64 -4.42 5.58
C MET A 308 24.77 -5.62 5.21
N VAL A 309 23.72 -5.45 4.41
CA VAL A 309 22.87 -6.57 3.97
C VAL A 309 23.67 -7.56 3.10
N GLN A 310 24.57 -7.05 2.26
CA GLN A 310 25.45 -7.88 1.44
C GLN A 310 26.48 -8.62 2.31
N ASP A 311 27.13 -7.94 3.25
CA ASP A 311 28.10 -8.54 4.16
C ASP A 311 27.44 -9.60 5.05
N MET A 312 26.24 -9.33 5.55
CA MET A 312 25.40 -10.31 6.24
C MET A 312 25.17 -11.55 5.38
N MET A 313 24.85 -11.39 4.09
CA MET A 313 24.57 -12.53 3.22
C MET A 313 25.75 -13.50 3.15
N HIS A 314 26.98 -12.98 3.09
CA HIS A 314 28.18 -13.79 2.95
C HIS A 314 28.61 -14.38 4.28
N TRP A 315 28.58 -13.56 5.34
CA TRP A 315 28.98 -14.02 6.67
C TRP A 315 28.03 -15.06 7.25
N ALA A 316 26.72 -14.84 7.09
CA ALA A 316 25.70 -15.74 7.58
C ALA A 316 25.77 -17.16 6.99
N THR A 317 26.38 -17.27 5.82
CA THR A 317 26.49 -18.52 5.10
C THR A 317 27.81 -19.23 5.33
N SER A 318 28.92 -18.48 5.32
CA SER A 318 30.24 -19.10 5.17
C SER A 318 31.30 -18.59 6.13
N HIS A 319 31.00 -17.64 7.02
CA HIS A 319 32.01 -16.94 7.84
C HIS A 319 33.17 -16.39 7.00
N GLN A 320 32.85 -15.96 5.78
CA GLN A 320 33.81 -15.44 4.80
C GLN A 320 33.19 -14.23 4.11
N THR A 321 34.03 -13.30 3.68
CA THR A 321 33.61 -12.18 2.81
C THR A 321 33.28 -12.66 1.41
N ALA A 322 32.59 -11.84 0.62
CA ALA A 322 32.32 -12.14 -0.78
C ALA A 322 33.61 -12.46 -1.56
N ALA A 323 34.67 -11.68 -1.30
CA ALA A 323 35.97 -11.83 -1.95
C ALA A 323 36.67 -13.12 -1.52
N GLU A 324 36.62 -13.48 -0.24
CA GLU A 324 37.19 -14.73 0.27
C GLU A 324 36.46 -15.98 -0.24
N ILE A 325 35.13 -15.93 -0.36
CA ILE A 325 34.35 -17.04 -0.94
C ILE A 325 34.77 -17.24 -2.39
N ILE A 326 34.77 -16.18 -3.20
CA ILE A 326 35.18 -16.25 -4.61
C ILE A 326 36.62 -16.75 -4.70
N TYR A 327 37.53 -16.17 -3.92
CA TYR A 327 38.93 -16.55 -3.96
C TYR A 327 39.13 -18.00 -3.50
N SER A 328 38.48 -18.46 -2.45
CA SER A 328 38.68 -19.83 -1.94
C SER A 328 38.00 -20.91 -2.79
N ARG A 329 36.85 -20.60 -3.40
CA ARG A 329 36.01 -21.59 -4.09
C ARG A 329 36.16 -21.62 -5.61
N ALA A 330 36.67 -20.55 -6.23
CA ALA A 330 36.97 -20.56 -7.66
C ALA A 330 38.17 -21.50 -7.93
N ASP A 331 37.89 -22.63 -8.56
CA ASP A 331 38.87 -23.67 -8.87
C ASP A 331 38.53 -24.35 -10.20
N ALA A 332 39.41 -24.23 -11.20
CA ALA A 332 39.21 -24.80 -12.53
C ALA A 332 39.15 -26.34 -12.56
N GLN A 333 39.62 -27.02 -11.52
CA GLN A 333 39.58 -28.49 -11.44
C GLN A 333 38.25 -29.02 -10.89
N MET A 334 37.46 -28.17 -10.25
CA MET A 334 36.13 -28.53 -9.76
C MET A 334 35.10 -28.50 -10.90
N PRO A 335 34.06 -29.35 -10.84
CA PRO A 335 32.92 -29.24 -11.77
C PRO A 335 32.38 -27.81 -11.79
N HIS A 336 32.20 -27.26 -12.99
CA HIS A 336 31.70 -25.89 -13.19
C HIS A 336 32.48 -24.80 -12.42
N MET A 337 33.78 -25.01 -12.18
CA MET A 337 34.63 -24.13 -11.37
C MET A 337 34.26 -24.02 -9.88
N GLY A 338 33.50 -24.97 -9.35
CA GLY A 338 32.96 -24.88 -7.99
C GLY A 338 31.69 -24.02 -7.88
N LEU A 339 31.13 -23.57 -9.00
CA LEU A 339 29.81 -22.93 -9.03
C LEU A 339 28.72 -23.97 -8.78
N THR A 340 27.76 -23.64 -7.91
CA THR A 340 26.54 -24.41 -7.65
C THR A 340 25.39 -24.00 -8.56
N THR A 341 25.41 -22.76 -9.07
CA THR A 341 24.45 -22.23 -10.04
C THR A 341 25.09 -21.12 -10.87
N TRP A 342 24.55 -20.79 -12.04
CA TRP A 342 25.02 -19.70 -12.91
C TRP A 342 23.91 -19.34 -13.89
N LYS A 343 24.13 -18.31 -14.72
CA LYS A 343 23.09 -17.76 -15.59
C LYS A 343 22.37 -18.79 -16.48
N ASN A 344 23.07 -19.83 -16.93
CA ASN A 344 22.53 -20.87 -17.80
C ASN A 344 22.56 -22.27 -17.14
N ALA A 345 22.58 -22.33 -15.80
CA ALA A 345 22.58 -23.61 -15.10
C ALA A 345 21.28 -24.41 -15.33
N PRO A 346 21.31 -25.76 -15.26
CA PRO A 346 22.49 -26.59 -15.05
C PRO A 346 23.22 -26.98 -16.35
N ASP A 347 22.59 -26.79 -17.52
CA ASP A 347 23.06 -27.40 -18.78
C ASP A 347 23.89 -26.47 -19.69
N GLY A 348 23.92 -25.17 -19.40
CA GLY A 348 24.60 -24.17 -20.21
C GLY A 348 26.04 -23.89 -19.76
N ARG A 349 26.81 -23.26 -20.65
CA ARG A 349 28.20 -22.88 -20.36
C ARG A 349 28.30 -21.84 -19.24
N VAL A 350 29.28 -22.02 -18.36
CA VAL A 350 29.73 -21.01 -17.41
C VAL A 350 30.34 -19.85 -18.19
N GLN A 351 29.95 -18.62 -17.86
CA GLN A 351 30.50 -17.40 -18.44
C GLN A 351 31.49 -16.75 -17.48
N LYS A 352 32.44 -15.97 -18.01
CA LYS A 352 33.42 -15.23 -17.20
C LYS A 352 32.75 -14.30 -16.18
N SER A 353 31.59 -13.73 -16.52
CA SER A 353 30.80 -12.90 -15.62
C SER A 353 30.18 -13.67 -14.45
N ASP A 354 29.95 -14.97 -14.60
CA ASP A 354 29.37 -15.81 -13.55
C ASP A 354 30.37 -16.08 -12.41
N THR A 355 31.67 -16.02 -12.70
CA THR A 355 32.74 -16.39 -11.74
C THR A 355 33.03 -15.32 -10.69
N ILE A 356 32.50 -14.11 -10.87
CA ILE A 356 32.60 -12.99 -9.91
C ILE A 356 31.32 -12.79 -9.09
N ILE A 357 30.29 -13.59 -9.36
CA ILE A 357 29.03 -13.54 -8.62
C ILE A 357 29.13 -14.54 -7.48
N VAL A 358 29.41 -14.05 -6.29
CA VAL A 358 29.57 -14.88 -5.08
C VAL A 358 28.37 -15.80 -4.80
N GLN A 359 27.13 -15.37 -5.12
CA GLN A 359 25.94 -16.19 -4.94
C GLN A 359 25.98 -17.50 -5.71
N ASN A 360 26.74 -17.55 -6.81
CA ASN A 360 26.90 -18.73 -7.63
C ASN A 360 27.78 -19.81 -6.97
N TYR A 361 28.52 -19.50 -5.90
CA TYR A 361 29.38 -20.44 -5.16
C TYR A 361 28.75 -20.92 -3.84
N LEU A 362 27.52 -20.48 -3.52
CA LEU A 362 26.85 -20.85 -2.28
C LEU A 362 26.16 -22.20 -2.41
N SER A 363 26.32 -23.06 -1.41
CA SER A 363 25.60 -24.33 -1.31
C SER A 363 24.13 -24.14 -0.94
N ASP A 364 23.30 -25.17 -1.19
CA ASP A 364 21.88 -25.13 -0.81
C ASP A 364 21.66 -24.92 0.70
N LYS A 365 22.57 -25.43 1.54
CA LYS A 365 22.53 -25.23 2.99
C LYS A 365 22.72 -23.76 3.36
N GLU A 366 23.69 -23.12 2.72
CA GLU A 366 24.02 -21.70 2.89
C GLU A 366 22.86 -20.82 2.44
N VAL A 367 22.33 -21.06 1.23
CA VAL A 367 21.15 -20.33 0.73
C VAL A 367 19.96 -20.50 1.68
N SER A 368 19.70 -21.72 2.16
CA SER A 368 18.61 -21.99 3.11
C SER A 368 18.80 -21.27 4.45
N ALA A 369 20.01 -21.22 4.99
CA ALA A 369 20.32 -20.48 6.21
C ALA A 369 20.05 -18.97 6.05
N PHE A 370 20.49 -18.39 4.93
CA PHE A 370 20.25 -16.98 4.63
C PHE A 370 18.74 -16.67 4.49
N ASN A 371 17.98 -17.56 3.86
CA ASN A 371 16.53 -17.40 3.70
C ASN A 371 15.81 -17.38 5.06
N ARG A 372 16.28 -18.18 6.03
CA ARG A 372 15.73 -18.19 7.40
C ARG A 372 15.98 -16.88 8.12
N LEU A 373 17.20 -16.33 8.04
CA LEU A 373 17.52 -15.04 8.65
C LEU A 373 16.71 -13.90 8.05
N SER A 374 16.58 -13.90 6.71
CA SER A 374 15.77 -12.90 6.01
C SER A 374 14.30 -12.97 6.41
N THR A 375 13.77 -14.17 6.63
CA THR A 375 12.40 -14.37 7.12
C THR A 375 12.25 -13.81 8.54
N ALA A 376 13.18 -14.11 9.44
CA ALA A 376 13.17 -13.59 10.80
C ALA A 376 13.27 -12.04 10.85
N PHE A 377 14.06 -11.44 9.94
CA PHE A 377 14.12 -9.98 9.83
C PHE A 377 12.79 -9.38 9.31
N LEU A 378 12.11 -10.05 8.37
CA LEU A 378 10.77 -9.66 7.92
C LEU A 378 9.73 -9.78 9.04
N ASP A 379 9.83 -10.78 9.91
CA ASP A 379 8.97 -10.92 11.08
C ASP A 379 9.22 -9.80 12.11
N LEU A 380 10.48 -9.42 12.31
CA LEU A 380 10.83 -8.24 13.12
C LEU A 380 10.17 -6.98 12.55
N ALA A 381 10.21 -6.80 11.22
CA ALA A 381 9.59 -5.66 10.57
C ALA A 381 8.06 -5.64 10.73
N GLU A 382 7.40 -6.79 10.54
CA GLU A 382 5.95 -6.92 10.74
C GLU A 382 5.57 -6.61 12.21
N LEU A 383 6.29 -7.16 13.19
CA LEU A 383 6.06 -6.88 14.61
C LEU A 383 6.20 -5.41 14.97
N ARG A 384 7.18 -4.70 14.38
CA ARG A 384 7.36 -3.26 14.59
C ARG A 384 6.17 -2.49 14.04
N ALA A 385 5.68 -2.84 12.84
CA ALA A 385 4.50 -2.24 12.25
C ALA A 385 3.23 -2.52 13.07
N GLU A 386 3.02 -3.76 13.53
CA GLU A 386 1.88 -4.14 14.40
C GLU A 386 1.88 -3.37 15.72
N ARG A 387 3.06 -3.14 16.29
CA ARG A 387 3.25 -2.36 17.52
C ARG A 387 3.24 -0.85 17.30
N GLN A 388 2.97 -0.41 16.08
CA GLN A 388 2.94 1.01 15.70
C GLN A 388 4.28 1.72 15.97
N ILE A 389 5.39 1.00 15.81
CA ILE A 389 6.75 1.53 16.01
C ILE A 389 7.25 2.07 14.66
N ILE A 390 7.40 3.38 14.61
CA ILE A 390 7.97 4.08 13.45
C ILE A 390 9.47 3.82 13.42
N SER A 391 9.98 3.52 12.23
CA SER A 391 11.38 3.20 12.02
C SER A 391 11.94 4.10 10.94
N THR A 392 13.05 4.77 11.24
CA THR A 392 13.86 5.54 10.29
C THR A 392 14.91 4.67 9.61
N MET A 393 15.59 5.20 8.60
CA MET A 393 16.78 4.59 7.99
C MET A 393 17.84 4.25 9.04
N ALA A 394 18.04 5.12 10.03
CA ALA A 394 18.97 4.89 11.13
C ALA A 394 18.49 3.75 12.05
N ASP A 395 17.19 3.69 12.33
CA ASP A 395 16.62 2.60 13.12
C ASP A 395 16.77 1.27 12.41
N TRP A 396 16.45 1.18 11.12
CA TRP A 396 16.60 -0.08 10.37
C TRP A 396 18.04 -0.54 10.30
N LYS A 397 18.99 0.38 10.09
CA LYS A 397 20.42 0.08 10.15
C LYS A 397 20.82 -0.49 11.52
N LYS A 398 20.39 0.17 12.59
CA LYS A 398 20.64 -0.30 13.95
C LYS A 398 19.98 -1.65 14.22
N GLN A 399 18.73 -1.84 13.82
CA GLN A 399 18.02 -3.11 14.00
C GLN A 399 18.70 -4.24 13.25
N LEU A 400 19.23 -3.99 12.05
CA LEU A 400 20.03 -4.99 11.33
C LEU A 400 21.32 -5.31 12.07
N ASP A 401 22.04 -4.31 12.60
CA ASP A 401 23.25 -4.51 13.39
C ASP A 401 22.99 -5.30 14.69
N ASP A 402 21.95 -4.92 15.43
CA ASP A 402 21.50 -5.59 16.67
C ASP A 402 21.06 -7.03 16.36
N PHE A 403 20.33 -7.22 15.26
CA PHE A 403 19.88 -8.54 14.80
C PHE A 403 21.08 -9.42 14.48
N LEU A 404 22.08 -8.93 13.75
CA LEU A 404 23.28 -9.71 13.45
C LEU A 404 24.06 -10.10 14.70
N THR A 405 24.23 -9.15 15.61
CA THR A 405 24.92 -9.37 16.88
C THR A 405 24.22 -10.44 17.72
N LEU A 406 22.88 -10.44 17.77
CA LEU A 406 22.08 -11.40 18.54
C LEU A 406 22.26 -12.84 18.05
N TYR A 407 22.48 -13.04 16.76
CA TYR A 407 22.70 -14.37 16.16
C TYR A 407 24.18 -14.76 16.13
N GLU A 408 25.03 -14.12 16.94
CA GLU A 408 26.47 -14.37 17.03
C GLU A 408 27.20 -14.19 15.69
N TYR A 409 26.65 -13.35 14.81
CA TYR A 409 27.39 -12.91 13.64
C TYR A 409 28.33 -11.79 14.10
N ASP A 410 29.58 -12.17 14.36
CA ASP A 410 30.64 -11.25 14.77
C ASP A 410 30.71 -10.02 13.85
N LYS A 411 30.89 -8.85 14.47
CA LYS A 411 31.17 -7.61 13.75
C LYS A 411 32.47 -7.78 12.99
N TYR A 412 32.41 -7.51 11.69
CA TYR A 412 33.50 -7.60 10.73
C TYR A 412 34.86 -7.23 11.35
N ASN A 413 35.77 -8.21 11.40
CA ASN A 413 37.15 -7.99 11.77
C ASN A 413 37.90 -7.61 10.49
N GLU A 414 38.36 -6.37 10.38
CA GLU A 414 39.09 -5.84 9.21
C GLU A 414 40.46 -6.52 8.96
N ALA A 415 40.84 -7.49 9.80
CA ALA A 415 42.23 -7.81 10.04
C ALA A 415 42.95 -8.67 8.97
N ASP A 416 42.26 -9.38 8.06
CA ASP A 416 42.96 -10.31 7.14
C ASP A 416 42.25 -10.54 5.78
N THR A 417 41.84 -9.49 5.06
CA THR A 417 40.88 -9.65 3.96
C THR A 417 41.48 -9.58 2.55
N ILE A 418 41.26 -10.65 1.77
CA ILE A 418 41.48 -10.70 0.32
C ILE A 418 40.67 -9.58 -0.33
N SER A 419 41.31 -8.76 -1.17
CA SER A 419 40.62 -7.66 -1.85
C SER A 419 39.66 -8.17 -2.93
N ALA A 420 38.61 -7.39 -3.22
CA ALA A 420 37.68 -7.71 -4.31
C ALA A 420 38.40 -7.84 -5.67
N GLU A 421 39.50 -7.09 -5.86
CA GLU A 421 40.34 -7.15 -7.05
C GLU A 421 41.16 -8.45 -7.10
N GLN A 422 41.77 -8.86 -5.99
CA GLN A 422 42.49 -10.14 -5.88
C GLN A 422 41.56 -11.34 -6.12
N ALA A 423 40.35 -11.32 -5.55
CA ALA A 423 39.33 -12.35 -5.77
C ALA A 423 38.92 -12.44 -7.24
N LYS A 424 38.71 -11.29 -7.89
CA LYS A 424 38.36 -11.19 -9.31
C LYS A 424 39.48 -11.70 -10.21
N GLU A 425 40.72 -11.28 -9.97
CA GLU A 425 41.89 -11.73 -10.73
C GLU A 425 42.04 -13.25 -10.64
N LYS A 426 41.94 -13.82 -9.42
CA LYS A 426 41.97 -15.27 -9.25
C LYS A 426 40.84 -15.96 -9.99
N ALA A 427 39.59 -15.52 -9.82
CA ALA A 427 38.44 -16.14 -10.47
C ALA A 427 38.54 -16.09 -12.01
N TYR A 428 39.11 -15.03 -12.56
CA TYR A 428 39.35 -14.92 -14.00
C TYR A 428 40.50 -15.81 -14.48
N ALA A 429 41.59 -15.91 -13.72
CA ALA A 429 42.69 -16.81 -14.03
C ALA A 429 42.22 -18.28 -14.02
N GLU A 430 41.40 -18.68 -13.05
CA GLU A 430 40.79 -20.01 -13.01
C GLU A 430 39.79 -20.20 -14.16
N TYR A 431 39.04 -19.17 -14.55
CA TYR A 431 38.12 -19.27 -15.68
C TYR A 431 38.86 -19.50 -17.00
N ASP A 432 39.99 -18.82 -17.20
CA ASP A 432 40.76 -18.97 -18.42
C ASP A 432 41.34 -20.39 -18.54
N LYS A 433 41.65 -21.06 -17.42
CA LYS A 433 41.99 -22.50 -17.38
C LYS A 433 40.77 -23.39 -17.63
N PHE A 434 39.67 -23.15 -16.90
CA PHE A 434 38.45 -23.96 -16.98
C PHE A 434 37.79 -23.89 -18.36
N ARG A 435 37.86 -22.75 -19.04
CA ARG A 435 37.29 -22.58 -20.38
C ARG A 435 37.79 -23.65 -21.35
N LEU A 436 39.07 -24.02 -21.27
CA LEU A 436 39.65 -25.08 -22.10
C LEU A 436 39.07 -26.47 -21.76
N ILE A 437 38.85 -26.74 -20.47
CA ILE A 437 38.22 -27.99 -19.99
C ILE A 437 36.76 -28.04 -20.47
N GLN A 438 36.01 -26.96 -20.25
CA GLN A 438 34.62 -26.82 -20.66
C GLN A 438 34.47 -26.94 -22.18
N ASP A 439 35.32 -26.31 -22.99
CA ASP A 439 35.23 -26.40 -24.46
C ASP A 439 35.46 -27.84 -24.96
N ASN A 440 36.26 -28.65 -24.25
CA ASN A 440 36.48 -30.06 -24.59
C ASN A 440 35.35 -30.98 -24.11
N GLU A 441 34.75 -30.70 -22.94
CA GLU A 441 33.72 -31.55 -22.33
C GLU A 441 32.29 -31.17 -22.72
N PHE A 442 32.07 -29.95 -23.20
CA PHE A 442 30.74 -29.43 -23.53
C PHE A 442 30.18 -30.11 -24.78
N LEU A 443 29.05 -30.80 -24.61
CA LEU A 443 28.28 -31.38 -25.71
C LEU A 443 27.16 -30.40 -26.07
N SER A 444 27.18 -29.87 -27.29
CA SER A 444 26.05 -29.10 -27.82
C SER A 444 24.82 -29.98 -28.01
N ASP A 445 23.64 -29.37 -28.19
CA ASP A 445 22.42 -30.12 -28.48
C ASP A 445 22.55 -30.96 -29.76
N PHE A 446 23.30 -30.47 -30.74
CA PHE A 446 23.67 -31.21 -31.94
C PHE A 446 24.55 -32.43 -31.63
N ASP A 447 25.56 -32.28 -30.77
CA ASP A 447 26.43 -33.39 -30.36
C ASP A 447 25.67 -34.46 -29.54
N LYS A 448 24.72 -34.02 -28.71
CA LYS A 448 23.81 -34.90 -27.96
C LYS A 448 22.88 -35.67 -28.90
N GLU A 449 22.33 -35.04 -29.93
CA GLU A 449 21.53 -35.73 -30.95
C GLU A 449 22.36 -36.71 -31.78
N LEU A 450 23.58 -36.32 -32.20
CA LEU A 450 24.50 -37.20 -32.91
C LEU A 450 24.83 -38.46 -32.10
N LYS A 451 25.08 -38.34 -30.79
CA LYS A 451 25.27 -39.50 -29.90
C LYS A 451 24.02 -40.38 -29.87
N ARG A 452 22.83 -39.81 -29.71
CA ARG A 452 21.56 -40.55 -29.73
C ARG A 452 21.32 -41.27 -31.07
N TRP A 453 21.67 -40.65 -32.19
CA TRP A 453 21.53 -41.26 -33.52
C TRP A 453 22.53 -42.40 -33.73
N LYS A 454 23.77 -42.26 -33.23
CA LYS A 454 24.77 -43.34 -33.23
C LYS A 454 24.34 -44.51 -32.35
N GLU A 455 23.82 -44.25 -31.15
CA GLU A 455 23.31 -45.29 -30.23
C GLU A 455 22.08 -46.03 -30.80
N LYS A 456 21.25 -45.35 -31.60
CA LYS A 456 20.09 -45.94 -32.28
C LYS A 456 20.43 -46.61 -33.62
N GLY A 457 21.71 -46.65 -34.02
CA GLY A 457 22.14 -47.29 -35.28
C GLY A 457 21.65 -46.59 -36.55
N LEU A 458 21.33 -45.29 -36.49
CA LEU A 458 20.81 -44.49 -37.60
C LEU A 458 21.91 -43.88 -38.49
N PHE A 459 23.17 -44.12 -38.18
CA PHE A 459 24.30 -43.80 -39.07
C PHE A 459 24.68 -45.05 -39.88
N GLY A 460 24.58 -44.94 -41.20
CA GLY A 460 25.09 -45.95 -42.13
C GLY A 460 26.58 -46.21 -41.88
N LYS A 461 26.97 -47.49 -41.99
CA LYS A 461 28.38 -47.87 -42.06
C LYS A 461 28.93 -47.32 -43.38
N ASP A 462 29.80 -46.32 -43.29
CA ASP A 462 30.74 -46.03 -44.37
C ASP A 462 31.95 -46.97 -44.26
#